data_AF-A0A9W7DCN0-F1
#
_entry.id   AF-A0A9W7DCN0-F1
#
_cell.length_a   1.000
_cell.length_b   1.000
_cell.length_c   1.000
_cell.angle_alpha   90.00
_cell.angle_beta   90.00
_cell.angle_gamma   90.00
#
_symmetry.space_group_name_H-M   'P 1'
#
loop_
_entity.id
_entity.type
_entity.pdbx_description
1 polymer ?
#
loop_
_entity_poly.entity_id
_entity_poly.type
_entity_poly.pdbx_seq_one_letter_code
_entity_poly.pdbx_strand_id
1 'polypeptide(L)'
;MSGLITSSCAKSIGRQANKLNVSISERRREQCRTNQARYRQKKLKHAKLLEQTVNELIADIPVLELQRVRLLHRAQSNVWSVVVEYFRTFRFGVSVTSAVDFSSVRNEINYPEDAATKHQLAFLRSSMADDVILGEHSGVEALMNQWRRYSLSFRSLNFQLQRIQREGDNFCECDSKHECGCIDIDAAMHISPPARDNFTSLGG
;
A
#
# COMPACT_ATOMS: atom_id res chain seq x y z
N MET A 1 31.07 -86.29 -42.64
CA MET A 1 31.54 -85.71 -41.36
C MET A 1 31.01 -84.30 -41.07
N SER A 2 30.08 -83.74 -41.85
CA SER A 2 29.66 -82.33 -41.72
C SER A 2 28.55 -82.04 -40.69
N GLY A 3 27.84 -83.06 -40.18
CA GLY A 3 26.65 -82.88 -39.33
C GLY A 3 26.90 -82.69 -37.82
N LEU A 4 28.10 -82.99 -37.31
CA LEU A 4 28.42 -82.85 -35.88
C LEU A 4 28.97 -81.46 -35.52
N ILE A 5 29.62 -80.79 -36.47
CA ILE A 5 30.20 -79.45 -36.28
C ILE A 5 29.09 -78.39 -36.18
N THR A 6 28.00 -78.55 -36.95
CA THR A 6 26.85 -77.63 -36.94
C THR A 6 26.05 -77.68 -35.62
N SER A 7 25.91 -78.87 -35.03
CA SER A 7 25.19 -79.08 -33.76
C SER A 7 25.92 -78.48 -32.54
N SER A 8 27.25 -78.59 -32.51
CA SER A 8 28.08 -78.01 -31.45
C SER A 8 28.07 -76.47 -31.50
N CYS A 9 28.18 -75.90 -32.71
CA CYS A 9 28.11 -74.46 -32.92
C CYS A 9 26.76 -73.88 -32.47
N ALA A 10 25.64 -74.52 -32.86
CA ALA A 10 24.31 -74.09 -32.46
C ALA A 10 24.09 -74.11 -30.93
N LYS A 11 24.60 -75.12 -30.23
CA LYS A 11 24.53 -75.20 -28.76
C LYS A 11 25.38 -74.13 -28.06
N SER A 12 26.54 -73.78 -28.61
CA SER A 12 27.40 -72.72 -28.08
C SER A 12 26.71 -71.35 -28.20
N ILE A 13 26.14 -71.07 -29.38
CA ILE A 13 25.40 -69.83 -29.65
C ILE A 13 24.21 -69.68 -28.70
N GLY A 14 23.44 -70.76 -28.47
CA GLY A 14 22.32 -70.76 -27.52
C GLY A 14 22.74 -70.44 -26.07
N ARG A 15 23.87 -70.96 -25.61
CA ARG A 15 24.41 -70.64 -24.27
C ARG A 15 24.88 -69.20 -24.18
N GLN A 16 25.53 -68.69 -25.23
CA GLN A 16 26.01 -67.30 -25.30
C GLN A 16 24.83 -66.31 -25.26
N ALA A 17 23.78 -66.58 -26.04
CA ALA A 17 22.56 -65.77 -26.06
C ALA A 17 21.85 -65.76 -24.69
N ASN A 18 21.78 -66.90 -24.01
CA ASN A 18 21.14 -66.98 -22.70
C ASN A 18 21.94 -66.20 -21.63
N LYS A 19 23.27 -66.28 -21.68
CA LYS A 19 24.16 -65.51 -20.79
C LYS A 19 24.01 -63.99 -20.99
N LEU A 20 23.87 -63.53 -22.24
CA LEU A 20 23.62 -62.13 -22.56
C LEU A 20 22.24 -61.67 -22.03
N ASN A 21 21.20 -62.48 -22.19
CA ASN A 21 19.85 -62.17 -21.69
C ASN A 21 19.80 -62.04 -20.16
N VAL A 22 20.49 -62.93 -19.44
CA VAL A 22 20.62 -62.85 -17.98
C VAL A 22 21.33 -61.55 -17.59
N SER A 23 22.45 -61.21 -18.23
CA SER A 23 23.18 -59.97 -17.96
C SER A 23 22.35 -58.70 -18.26
N ILE A 24 21.59 -58.68 -19.35
CA ILE A 24 20.69 -57.57 -19.71
C ILE A 24 19.57 -57.44 -18.65
N SER A 25 19.00 -58.55 -18.22
CA SER A 25 17.98 -58.59 -17.15
C SER A 25 18.54 -58.08 -15.82
N GLU A 26 19.75 -58.48 -15.43
CA GLU A 26 20.43 -57.99 -14.23
C GLU A 26 20.69 -56.49 -14.30
N ARG A 27 21.17 -55.98 -15.44
CA ARG A 27 21.37 -54.54 -15.67
C ARG A 27 20.06 -53.75 -15.55
N ARG A 28 18.97 -54.26 -16.13
CA ARG A 28 17.63 -53.64 -16.01
C ARG A 28 17.15 -53.60 -14.56
N ARG A 29 17.35 -54.67 -13.78
CA ARG A 29 16.99 -54.72 -12.35
C ARG A 29 17.78 -53.70 -11.55
N GLU A 30 19.08 -53.61 -11.78
CA GLU A 30 19.93 -52.62 -11.11
C GLU A 30 19.52 -51.18 -11.44
N GLN A 31 19.19 -50.92 -12.71
CA GLN A 31 18.69 -49.62 -13.14
C GLN A 31 17.31 -49.30 -12.52
N CYS A 32 16.41 -50.28 -12.41
CA CYS A 32 15.14 -50.10 -11.71
C CYS A 32 15.36 -49.78 -10.23
N ARG A 33 16.27 -50.49 -9.55
CA ARG A 33 16.63 -50.22 -8.15
C ARG A 33 17.13 -48.79 -7.97
N THR A 34 18.05 -48.37 -8.83
CA THR A 34 18.62 -47.01 -8.82
C THR A 34 17.56 -45.95 -9.09
N ASN A 35 16.72 -46.15 -10.12
CA ASN A 35 15.64 -45.23 -10.46
C ASN A 35 14.61 -45.12 -9.33
N GLN A 36 14.26 -46.24 -8.69
CA GLN A 36 13.30 -46.25 -7.60
C GLN A 36 13.86 -45.60 -6.34
N ALA A 37 15.15 -45.81 -6.03
CA ALA A 37 15.86 -45.09 -4.96
C ALA A 37 15.88 -43.57 -5.24
N ARG A 38 16.23 -43.17 -6.46
CA ARG A 38 16.23 -41.76 -6.88
C ARG A 38 14.84 -41.13 -6.81
N TYR A 39 13.80 -41.84 -7.26
CA TYR A 39 12.41 -41.38 -7.17
C TYR A 39 11.99 -41.15 -5.72
N ARG A 40 12.27 -42.12 -4.83
CA ARG A 40 12.00 -41.99 -3.39
C ARG A 40 12.73 -40.79 -2.78
N GLN A 41 14.01 -40.62 -3.11
CA GLN A 41 14.79 -39.48 -2.62
C GLN A 41 14.25 -38.14 -3.13
N LYS A 42 13.85 -38.05 -4.41
CA LYS A 42 13.23 -36.84 -4.98
C LYS A 42 11.93 -36.51 -4.27
N LYS A 43 11.09 -37.50 -3.98
CA LYS A 43 9.83 -37.33 -3.26
C LYS A 43 10.06 -36.84 -1.83
N LEU A 44 11.04 -37.43 -1.12
CA LEU A 44 11.41 -37.00 0.24
C LEU A 44 11.94 -35.56 0.26
N LYS A 45 12.83 -35.21 -0.67
CA LYS A 45 13.38 -33.85 -0.79
C LYS A 45 12.27 -32.82 -1.04
N HIS A 46 11.33 -33.15 -1.92
CA HIS A 46 10.20 -32.28 -2.21
C HIS A 46 9.30 -32.08 -0.99
N ALA A 47 8.98 -33.16 -0.26
CA ALA A 47 8.19 -33.06 0.97
C ALA A 47 8.89 -32.18 2.01
N LYS A 48 10.19 -32.37 2.22
CA LYS A 48 10.98 -31.56 3.16
C LYS A 48 11.05 -30.09 2.77
N LEU A 49 11.24 -29.80 1.48
CA LEU A 49 11.28 -28.43 0.97
C LEU A 49 9.92 -27.76 1.19
N LEU A 50 8.83 -28.46 0.90
CA LEU A 50 7.48 -27.95 1.13
C LEU A 50 7.24 -27.63 2.60
N GLU A 51 7.61 -28.54 3.51
CA GLU A 51 7.52 -28.30 4.96
C GLU A 51 8.35 -27.07 5.39
N GLN A 52 9.57 -26.92 4.88
CA GLN A 52 10.38 -25.73 5.16
C GLN A 52 9.71 -24.45 4.67
N THR A 53 9.26 -24.41 3.42
CA THR A 53 8.59 -23.23 2.86
C THR A 53 7.31 -22.89 3.61
N VAL A 54 6.49 -23.88 4.00
CA VAL A 54 5.30 -23.64 4.81
C VAL A 54 5.67 -23.02 6.16
N ASN A 55 6.71 -23.55 6.83
CA ASN A 55 7.16 -23.00 8.11
C ASN A 55 7.72 -21.59 7.98
N GLU A 56 8.47 -21.30 6.92
CA GLU A 56 8.97 -19.95 6.60
C GLU A 56 7.80 -18.98 6.39
N LEU A 57 6.82 -19.35 5.56
CA LEU A 57 5.64 -18.52 5.33
C LEU A 57 4.84 -18.27 6.62
N ILE A 58 4.69 -19.29 7.48
CA ILE A 58 4.02 -19.15 8.78
C ILE A 58 4.81 -18.20 9.69
N ALA A 59 6.14 -18.24 9.68
CA ALA A 59 6.98 -17.34 10.44
C ALA A 59 6.91 -15.88 9.92
N ASP A 60 6.68 -15.69 8.62
CA ASP A 60 6.55 -14.37 8.01
C ASP A 60 5.21 -13.69 8.33
N ILE A 61 4.13 -14.45 8.54
CA ILE A 61 2.80 -13.89 8.90
C ILE A 61 2.88 -12.89 10.07
N PRO A 62 3.38 -13.24 11.27
CA PRO A 62 3.41 -12.29 12.39
C PRO A 62 4.33 -11.09 12.13
N VAL A 63 5.39 -11.25 11.34
CA VAL A 63 6.29 -10.16 10.96
C VAL A 63 5.55 -9.15 10.08
N LEU A 64 4.84 -9.65 9.06
CA LEU A 64 4.04 -8.82 8.15
C LEU A 64 2.86 -8.17 8.85
N GLU A 65 2.21 -8.87 9.78
CA GLU A 65 1.15 -8.30 10.63
C GLU A 65 1.68 -7.14 11.49
N LEU A 66 2.84 -7.32 12.13
CA LEU A 66 3.47 -6.26 12.92
C LEU A 66 3.86 -5.06 12.06
N GLN A 67 4.39 -5.31 10.85
CA GLN A 67 4.70 -4.26 9.89
C GLN A 67 3.42 -3.50 9.48
N ARG A 68 2.33 -4.21 9.20
CA ARG A 68 1.03 -3.60 8.89
C ARG A 68 0.54 -2.72 10.04
N VAL A 69 0.55 -3.22 11.28
CA VAL A 69 0.14 -2.45 12.47
C VAL A 69 0.97 -1.19 12.61
N ARG A 70 2.29 -1.28 12.44
CA ARG A 70 3.19 -0.12 12.53
C ARG A 70 2.91 0.94 11.46
N LEU A 71 2.66 0.50 10.22
CA LEU A 71 2.33 1.40 9.12
C LEU A 71 0.99 2.11 9.36
N LEU A 72 -0.04 1.38 9.82
CA LEU A 72 -1.33 1.96 10.18
C LEU A 72 -1.22 2.99 11.30
N HIS A 73 -0.46 2.71 12.36
CA HIS A 73 -0.24 3.68 13.44
C HIS A 73 0.53 4.92 12.98
N ARG A 74 1.56 4.75 12.13
CA ARG A 74 2.30 5.87 11.56
C ARG A 74 1.42 6.73 10.65
N ALA A 75 0.55 6.09 9.87
CA ALA A 75 -0.44 6.77 9.06
C ALA A 75 -1.43 7.54 9.96
N GLN A 76 -2.02 6.91 10.96
CA GLN A 76 -2.96 7.60 11.87
C GLN A 76 -2.33 8.77 12.62
N SER A 77 -1.10 8.60 13.12
CA SER A 77 -0.35 9.70 13.75
C SER A 77 -0.11 10.85 12.78
N ASN A 78 0.03 10.57 11.48
CA ASN A 78 0.18 11.63 10.48
C ASN A 78 -1.14 12.36 10.23
N VAL A 79 -2.27 11.64 10.16
CA VAL A 79 -3.58 12.25 9.93
C VAL A 79 -3.96 13.13 11.11
N TRP A 80 -3.80 12.64 12.34
CA TRP A 80 -4.08 13.43 13.54
C TRP A 80 -3.18 14.66 13.64
N SER A 81 -1.89 14.52 13.30
CA SER A 81 -0.98 15.67 13.27
C SER A 81 -1.44 16.72 12.26
N VAL A 82 -1.84 16.30 11.05
CA VAL A 82 -2.34 17.18 10.00
C VAL A 82 -3.63 17.88 10.45
N VAL A 83 -4.56 17.16 11.08
CA VAL A 83 -5.81 17.74 11.61
C VAL A 83 -5.51 18.78 12.69
N VAL A 84 -4.67 18.45 13.67
CA VAL A 84 -4.28 19.37 14.75
C VAL A 84 -3.59 20.61 14.18
N GLU A 85 -2.70 20.43 13.22
CA GLU A 85 -2.00 21.52 12.56
C GLU A 85 -2.96 22.38 11.74
N TYR A 86 -3.91 21.79 11.03
CA TYR A 86 -4.95 22.50 10.30
C TYR A 86 -5.74 23.44 11.21
N PHE A 87 -6.28 22.94 12.32
CA PHE A 87 -7.05 23.77 13.25
C PHE A 87 -6.20 24.85 13.93
N ARG A 88 -4.90 24.61 14.15
CA ARG A 88 -3.97 25.63 14.66
C ARG A 88 -3.70 26.71 13.62
N THR A 89 -3.42 26.31 12.39
CA THR A 89 -3.06 27.17 11.26
C THR A 89 -4.21 28.08 10.82
N PHE A 90 -5.44 27.59 10.90
CA PHE A 90 -6.66 28.34 10.54
C PHE A 90 -7.44 28.86 11.75
N ARG A 91 -6.88 28.78 12.96
CA ARG A 91 -7.54 29.16 14.22
C ARG A 91 -8.23 30.52 14.15
N PHE A 92 -7.56 31.51 13.56
CA PHE A 92 -8.03 32.89 13.46
C PHE A 92 -8.49 33.28 12.05
N GLY A 93 -8.66 32.29 11.17
CA GLY A 93 -8.92 32.51 9.76
C GLY A 93 -7.69 32.97 8.98
N VAL A 94 -7.95 33.69 7.90
CA VAL A 94 -6.97 34.18 6.92
C VAL A 94 -6.97 35.70 6.99
N SER A 95 -5.79 36.31 6.95
CA SER A 95 -5.64 37.75 6.84
C SER A 95 -6.23 38.24 5.53
N VAL A 96 -7.40 38.88 5.59
CA VAL A 96 -7.99 39.57 4.45
C VAL A 96 -7.89 41.06 4.72
N THR A 97 -6.87 41.73 4.18
CA THR A 97 -6.87 43.20 4.23
C THR A 97 -7.90 43.70 3.23
N SER A 98 -8.85 44.50 3.71
CA SER A 98 -9.86 45.19 2.90
C SER A 98 -9.21 46.24 1.99
N ALA A 99 -8.53 45.80 0.94
CA ALA A 99 -8.09 46.64 -0.16
C ALA A 99 -8.72 46.08 -1.44
N VAL A 100 -10.04 46.20 -1.54
CA VAL A 100 -10.75 45.96 -2.80
C VAL A 100 -11.69 47.13 -3.06
N ASP A 101 -11.27 47.96 -4.02
CA ASP A 101 -12.18 48.78 -4.79
C ASP A 101 -13.20 47.86 -5.49
N PHE A 102 -14.49 48.10 -5.24
CA PHE A 102 -15.62 47.30 -5.72
C PHE A 102 -15.89 47.38 -7.23
N SER A 103 -14.88 47.60 -8.09
CA SER A 103 -15.12 47.97 -9.50
C SER A 103 -14.83 46.92 -10.57
N SER A 104 -14.25 45.75 -10.27
CA SER A 104 -13.93 44.77 -11.32
C SER A 104 -14.76 43.49 -11.23
N VAL A 105 -15.80 43.46 -12.05
CA VAL A 105 -16.51 42.27 -12.53
C VAL A 105 -15.50 41.38 -13.28
N ARG A 106 -14.86 40.45 -12.56
CA ARG A 106 -14.34 39.10 -12.96
C ARG A 106 -13.17 38.67 -12.05
N ASN A 107 -13.47 37.76 -11.13
CA ASN A 107 -12.70 36.58 -10.71
C ASN A 107 -11.21 36.61 -10.32
N GLU A 108 -10.54 37.75 -10.13
CA GLU A 108 -9.23 37.73 -9.45
C GLU A 108 -9.12 38.88 -8.45
N ILE A 109 -9.68 38.65 -7.25
CA ILE A 109 -9.36 39.48 -6.09
C ILE A 109 -7.94 39.12 -5.69
N ASN A 110 -6.99 39.99 -6.01
CA ASN A 110 -5.60 39.83 -5.62
C ASN A 110 -5.46 40.25 -4.15
N TYR A 111 -5.71 39.32 -3.24
CA TYR A 111 -5.49 39.53 -1.82
C TYR A 111 -3.99 39.70 -1.58
N PRO A 112 -3.53 40.77 -0.90
CA PRO A 112 -2.12 40.90 -0.58
C PRO A 112 -1.73 39.74 0.33
N GLU A 113 -0.91 38.84 -0.21
CA GLU A 113 -0.49 37.64 0.49
C GLU A 113 0.57 37.99 1.52
N ASP A 114 0.14 38.13 2.77
CA ASP A 114 1.06 38.15 3.90
C ASP A 114 1.78 36.79 4.05
N ALA A 115 2.88 36.79 4.81
CA ALA A 115 3.67 35.58 5.02
C ALA A 115 2.84 34.44 5.65
N ALA A 116 1.83 34.79 6.47
CA ALA A 116 0.93 33.83 7.10
C ALA A 116 0.01 33.13 6.08
N THR A 117 -0.56 33.88 5.14
CA THR A 117 -1.44 33.36 4.08
C THR A 117 -0.67 32.44 3.14
N LYS A 118 0.58 32.77 2.81
CA LYS A 118 1.46 31.90 2.03
C LYS A 118 1.76 30.59 2.76
N HIS A 119 2.00 30.66 4.06
CA HIS A 119 2.22 29.48 4.90
C HIS A 119 0.95 28.60 4.96
N GLN A 120 -0.22 29.20 5.16
CA GLN A 120 -1.52 28.50 5.14
C GLN A 120 -1.75 27.77 3.81
N LEU A 121 -1.52 28.44 2.67
CA LEU A 121 -1.68 27.85 1.35
C LEU A 121 -0.68 26.72 1.09
N ALA A 122 0.59 26.91 1.46
CA ALA A 122 1.63 25.88 1.35
C ALA A 122 1.32 24.67 2.24
N PHE A 123 0.76 24.89 3.43
CA PHE A 123 0.28 23.82 4.30
C PHE A 123 -0.85 23.03 3.63
N LEU A 124 -1.87 23.69 3.09
CA LEU A 124 -2.97 23.00 2.39
C LEU A 124 -2.46 22.18 1.19
N ARG A 125 -1.59 22.75 0.36
CA ARG A 125 -1.00 22.04 -0.80
C ARG A 125 -0.13 20.85 -0.42
N SER A 126 0.49 20.87 0.76
CA SER A 126 1.36 19.78 1.22
C SER A 126 0.61 18.70 1.99
N SER A 127 -0.56 19.01 2.54
CA SER A 127 -1.35 18.12 3.41
C SER A 127 -2.62 17.56 2.77
N MET A 128 -3.19 18.23 1.77
CA MET A 128 -4.43 17.83 1.11
C MET A 128 -4.20 17.31 -0.31
N ALA A 129 -5.16 16.53 -0.82
CA ALA A 129 -5.18 16.15 -2.22
C ALA A 129 -5.55 17.37 -3.11
N ASP A 130 -5.03 17.39 -4.33
CA ASP A 130 -5.25 18.49 -5.28
C ASP A 130 -6.73 18.68 -5.63
N ASP A 131 -7.55 17.63 -5.49
CA ASP A 131 -8.98 17.56 -5.78
C ASP A 131 -9.86 17.49 -4.52
N VAL A 132 -9.36 17.97 -3.37
CA VAL A 132 -10.11 17.99 -2.10
C VAL A 132 -11.53 18.53 -2.28
N ILE A 133 -12.54 17.73 -1.92
CA ILE A 133 -13.95 18.08 -2.10
C ILE A 133 -14.46 18.90 -0.93
N LEU A 134 -15.16 19.98 -1.23
CA LEU A 134 -15.76 20.90 -0.29
C LEU A 134 -17.17 21.27 -0.77
N GLY A 135 -18.15 20.45 -0.39
CA GLY A 135 -19.52 20.57 -0.90
C GLY A 135 -19.54 20.43 -2.42
N GLU A 136 -19.93 21.49 -3.12
CA GLU A 136 -19.98 21.55 -4.60
C GLU A 136 -18.65 22.01 -5.25
N HIS A 137 -17.65 22.38 -4.46
CA HIS A 137 -16.37 22.87 -4.96
C HIS A 137 -15.25 21.84 -4.75
N SER A 138 -14.23 21.85 -5.60
CA SER A 138 -13.06 20.99 -5.46
C SER A 138 -11.74 21.76 -5.56
N GLY A 139 -10.76 21.27 -4.81
CA GLY A 139 -9.37 21.72 -4.85
C GLY A 139 -8.98 22.75 -3.79
N VAL A 140 -7.67 22.83 -3.59
CA VAL A 140 -7.05 23.64 -2.51
C VAL A 140 -7.40 25.12 -2.60
N GLU A 141 -7.48 25.68 -3.82
CA GLU A 141 -7.85 27.08 -4.03
C GLU A 141 -9.30 27.37 -3.64
N ALA A 142 -10.21 26.43 -3.89
CA ALA A 142 -11.62 26.55 -3.50
C ALA A 142 -11.76 26.57 -1.97
N LEU A 143 -11.01 25.72 -1.28
CA LEU A 143 -10.93 25.71 0.19
C LEU A 143 -10.32 27.00 0.73
N MET A 144 -9.25 27.50 0.13
CA MET A 144 -8.63 28.76 0.54
C MET A 144 -9.59 29.95 0.37
N ASN A 145 -10.36 29.99 -0.71
CA ASN A 145 -11.39 30.99 -0.93
C ASN A 145 -12.56 30.90 0.06
N GLN A 146 -12.90 29.70 0.53
CA GLN A 146 -13.88 29.54 1.61
C GLN A 146 -13.36 30.17 2.92
N TRP A 147 -12.11 29.92 3.30
CA TRP A 147 -11.52 30.54 4.49
C TRP A 147 -11.46 32.07 4.41
N ARG A 148 -11.17 32.63 3.23
CA ARG A 148 -11.27 34.07 2.99
C ARG A 148 -12.70 34.60 3.20
N ARG A 149 -13.70 33.89 2.68
CA ARG A 149 -15.13 34.24 2.90
C ARG A 149 -15.49 34.19 4.38
N TYR A 150 -15.06 33.17 5.13
CA TYR A 150 -15.27 33.11 6.58
C TYR A 150 -14.61 34.29 7.28
N SER A 151 -13.38 34.61 6.94
CA SER A 151 -12.62 35.70 7.59
C SER A 151 -13.22 37.08 7.32
N LEU A 152 -13.87 37.27 6.17
CA LEU A 152 -14.64 38.48 5.84
C LEU A 152 -16.01 38.53 6.52
N SER A 153 -16.66 37.38 6.70
CA SER A 153 -18.02 37.28 7.23
C SER A 153 -18.08 37.46 8.74
N PHE A 154 -16.99 37.15 9.45
CA PHE A 154 -16.95 37.17 10.91
C PHE A 154 -15.89 38.14 11.43
N ARG A 155 -16.28 38.95 12.43
CA ARG A 155 -15.43 39.99 13.03
C ARG A 155 -14.19 39.42 13.73
N SER A 156 -14.31 38.21 14.28
CA SER A 156 -13.21 37.47 14.89
C SER A 156 -13.51 35.98 14.79
N LEU A 157 -12.58 35.23 14.21
CA LEU A 157 -12.65 33.78 14.13
C LEU A 157 -11.79 33.18 15.24
N ASN A 158 -12.32 32.15 15.89
CA ASN A 158 -11.58 31.36 16.87
C ASN A 158 -12.06 29.91 16.77
N PHE A 159 -11.35 29.14 15.95
CA PHE A 159 -11.58 27.71 15.76
C PHE A 159 -10.74 26.92 16.74
N GLN A 160 -11.41 26.14 17.59
CA GLN A 160 -10.77 25.27 18.56
C GLN A 160 -11.19 23.83 18.34
N LEU A 161 -10.21 23.00 17.97
CA LEU A 161 -10.35 21.56 17.96
C LEU A 161 -10.62 21.06 19.38
N GLN A 162 -11.77 20.42 19.56
CA GLN A 162 -12.23 19.90 20.84
C GLN A 162 -11.89 18.43 21.00
N ARG A 163 -12.20 17.67 19.95
CA ARG A 163 -12.13 16.21 19.97
C ARG A 163 -11.84 15.73 18.56
N ILE A 164 -10.96 14.73 18.45
CA ILE A 164 -10.75 13.95 17.23
C ILE A 164 -11.18 12.54 17.57
N GLN A 165 -12.08 11.98 16.79
CA GLN A 165 -12.49 10.59 16.86
C GLN A 165 -12.15 9.88 15.56
N ARG A 166 -11.88 8.58 15.66
CA ARG A 166 -11.55 7.74 14.52
C ARG A 166 -12.82 7.05 14.02
N GLU A 167 -13.17 7.30 12.77
CA GLU A 167 -14.34 6.70 12.11
C GLU A 167 -13.94 5.66 11.03
N GLY A 168 -12.67 5.25 11.00
CA GLY A 168 -12.16 4.22 10.09
C GLY A 168 -10.64 4.20 10.01
N ASP A 169 -10.08 3.41 9.07
CA ASP A 169 -8.62 3.30 8.91
C ASP A 169 -7.96 4.60 8.39
N ASN A 170 -8.73 5.48 7.71
CA ASN A 170 -8.24 6.74 7.13
C ASN A 170 -9.14 7.96 7.42
N PHE A 171 -10.21 7.83 8.20
CA PHE A 171 -11.18 8.90 8.42
C PHE A 171 -11.17 9.35 9.89
N CYS A 172 -11.19 10.68 10.08
CA CYS A 172 -11.28 11.30 11.38
C CYS A 172 -12.51 12.22 11.42
N GLU A 173 -13.37 12.01 12.40
CA GLU A 173 -14.44 12.93 12.76
C GLU A 173 -13.85 13.93 13.77
N CYS A 174 -14.12 15.22 13.58
CA CYS A 174 -13.52 16.27 14.41
C CYS A 174 -14.60 17.22 14.92
N ASP A 175 -14.68 17.38 16.24
CA ASP A 175 -15.55 18.37 16.87
C ASP A 175 -14.78 19.67 17.09
N SER A 176 -15.43 20.80 16.79
CA SER A 176 -14.85 22.13 16.98
C SER A 176 -15.80 23.04 17.75
N LYS A 177 -15.26 23.89 18.64
CA LYS A 177 -16.02 24.99 19.24
C LYS A 177 -15.76 26.28 18.48
N HIS A 178 -16.83 27.06 18.30
CA HIS A 178 -16.80 28.38 17.68
C HIS A 178 -17.35 29.41 18.69
N GLU A 179 -16.57 30.45 18.99
CA GLU A 179 -17.05 31.59 19.77
C GLU A 179 -17.58 32.72 18.86
N CYS A 180 -18.29 32.34 17.79
CA CYS A 180 -19.01 33.28 16.93
C CYS A 180 -20.46 32.80 16.83
N GLY A 181 -21.39 33.49 17.49
CA GLY A 181 -22.72 32.98 17.85
C GLY A 181 -23.71 32.67 16.72
N CYS A 182 -23.27 32.38 15.49
CA CYS A 182 -24.12 31.94 14.39
C CYS A 182 -23.34 30.99 13.47
N ILE A 183 -23.92 29.81 13.21
CA ILE A 183 -23.60 28.79 12.18
C ILE A 183 -22.88 27.55 12.74
N ASP A 184 -23.64 26.45 12.83
CA ASP A 184 -23.12 25.08 12.69
C ASP A 184 -22.60 24.95 11.25
N ILE A 185 -21.29 25.08 11.08
CA ILE A 185 -20.65 24.53 9.90
C ILE A 185 -20.57 23.05 10.22
N ASP A 186 -21.46 22.24 9.65
CA ASP A 186 -21.29 20.79 9.57
C ASP A 186 -19.98 20.51 8.82
N ALA A 187 -18.88 20.64 9.54
CA ALA A 187 -17.54 20.33 9.13
C ALA A 187 -17.33 18.83 9.39
N ALA A 188 -18.18 18.01 8.79
CA ALA A 188 -17.76 16.69 8.33
C ALA A 188 -16.72 16.92 7.22
N MET A 189 -15.57 17.46 7.59
CA MET A 189 -14.42 17.57 6.72
C MET A 189 -13.89 16.15 6.59
N HIS A 190 -14.38 15.43 5.58
CA HIS A 190 -13.83 14.16 5.15
C HIS A 190 -12.41 14.43 4.64
N ILE A 191 -11.47 14.56 5.57
CA ILE A 191 -10.04 14.63 5.28
C ILE A 191 -9.65 13.21 4.90
N SER A 192 -9.80 12.89 3.62
CA SER A 192 -9.23 11.69 3.05
C SER A 192 -7.75 12.00 2.81
N PRO A 193 -6.80 11.43 3.58
CA PRO A 193 -5.39 11.62 3.31
C PRO A 193 -5.07 11.12 1.89
N PRO A 194 -4.11 11.75 1.18
CA PRO A 194 -3.75 11.32 -0.17
C PRO A 194 -3.29 9.87 -0.13
N ALA A 195 -3.90 9.04 -0.97
CA ALA A 195 -3.39 7.72 -1.28
C ALA A 195 -1.99 7.89 -1.89
N ARG A 196 -0.94 7.72 -1.07
CA ARG A 196 0.42 7.60 -1.59
C ARG A 196 0.62 6.20 -2.13
N ASP A 197 0.01 5.93 -3.28
CA ASP A 197 0.46 4.86 -4.15
C ASP A 197 1.66 5.38 -4.95
N ASN A 198 2.85 5.20 -4.39
CA ASN A 198 4.10 5.26 -5.14
C ASN A 198 5.06 4.22 -4.57
N PHE A 199 4.71 2.95 -4.77
CA PHE A 199 5.68 1.87 -4.75
C PHE A 199 6.24 1.75 -6.17
N THR A 200 7.16 2.65 -6.54
CA THR A 200 8.00 2.44 -7.72
C THR A 200 8.93 1.26 -7.44
N SER A 201 8.52 0.11 -7.97
CA SER A 201 9.38 -1.04 -8.20
C SER A 201 10.59 -0.61 -9.04
N LEU A 202 11.75 -0.46 -8.40
CA LEU A 202 13.05 -0.46 -9.07
C LEU A 202 13.73 -1.79 -8.71
N GLY A 203 13.36 -2.81 -9.47
CA GLY A 203 14.12 -4.04 -9.64
C GLY A 203 14.43 -4.19 -11.12
N GLY A 204 15.70 -3.96 -11.46
CA GLY A 204 16.33 -4.16 -12.77
C GLY A 204 17.82 -4.16 -12.56
#